data_AF-A0A369I5X6-F1
#
_entry.id   AF-A0A369I5X6-F1
#
_cell.length_a   1.000
_cell.length_b   1.000
_cell.length_c   1.000
_cell.angle_alpha   90.00
_cell.angle_beta   90.00
_cell.angle_gamma   90.00
#
_symmetry.space_group_name_H-M   'P 1'
#
loop_
_entity.id
_entity.type
_entity.pdbx_description
1 polymer ?
#
loop_
_entity_poly.entity_id
_entity_poly.type
_entity_poly.pdbx_seq_one_letter_code
_entity_poly.pdbx_strand_id
1 'polypeptide(L)'
;MKKDNFKNQLATLGGKLKDKEDNTPLQEITPIQDRSKSEPDKTPKVAETKFTVHIPTELMDTIKELGFKKKKKIKALFVEALEEYTQKHKLSE
;
A
#
# COMPACT_ATOMS: atom_id res chain seq x y z
N MET A 1 28.00 -9.81 52.76
CA MET A 1 27.51 -11.19 52.52
C MET A 1 26.06 -11.20 51.99
N LYS A 2 25.77 -10.59 50.83
CA LYS A 2 24.39 -10.58 50.24
C LYS A 2 24.34 -10.90 48.74
N LYS A 3 25.48 -11.00 48.05
CA LYS A 3 25.55 -11.22 46.59
C LYS A 3 25.37 -12.70 46.21
N ASP A 4 25.76 -13.62 47.08
CA ASP A 4 25.73 -15.06 46.79
C ASP A 4 24.29 -15.63 46.82
N ASN A 5 23.42 -15.07 47.66
CA ASN A 5 22.01 -15.49 47.73
C ASN A 5 21.20 -15.12 46.48
N PHE A 6 21.52 -13.99 45.83
CA PHE A 6 20.81 -13.55 44.64
C PHE A 6 21.15 -14.43 43.42
N LYS A 7 22.42 -14.81 43.30
CA LYS A 7 22.88 -15.71 42.23
C LYS A 7 22.25 -17.10 42.35
N ASN A 8 22.11 -17.60 43.58
CA ASN A 8 21.45 -18.89 43.84
C ASN A 8 19.94 -18.84 43.59
N GLN A 9 19.28 -17.72 43.88
CA GLN A 9 17.84 -17.52 43.58
C GLN A 9 17.58 -17.41 42.06
N LEU A 10 18.46 -16.76 41.31
CA LEU A 10 18.39 -16.70 39.85
C LEU A 10 18.61 -18.07 39.20
N ALA A 11 19.60 -18.83 39.68
CA ALA A 11 19.88 -20.17 39.18
C ALA A 11 18.70 -21.14 39.44
N THR A 12 18.07 -21.04 40.62
CA THR A 12 16.89 -21.85 40.94
C THR A 12 15.63 -21.43 40.18
N LEU A 13 15.46 -20.14 39.82
CA LEU A 13 14.38 -19.72 38.93
C LEU A 13 14.57 -20.25 37.49
N GLY A 14 15.80 -20.19 36.97
CA GLY A 14 16.11 -20.65 35.61
C GLY A 14 15.93 -22.16 35.42
N GLY A 15 16.19 -22.96 36.45
CA GLY A 15 15.88 -24.40 36.44
C GLY A 15 14.37 -24.67 36.45
N LYS A 16 13.62 -23.99 37.34
CA LYS A 16 12.16 -24.16 37.45
C LYS A 16 11.36 -23.73 36.22
N LEU A 17 11.93 -22.86 35.38
CA LEU A 17 11.30 -22.46 34.11
C LEU A 17 11.49 -23.49 33.00
N LYS A 18 12.57 -24.29 33.03
CA LYS A 18 12.87 -25.29 32.01
C LYS A 18 12.12 -26.61 32.21
N ASP A 19 11.83 -26.96 33.47
CA ASP A 19 11.17 -28.22 33.82
C ASP A 19 9.63 -28.14 33.75
N LYS A 20 9.05 -26.95 33.52
CA LYS A 20 7.61 -26.79 33.32
C LYS A 20 7.29 -26.98 31.85
N GLU A 21 6.53 -28.02 31.54
CA GLU A 21 5.93 -28.20 30.22
C GLU A 21 5.16 -26.95 29.82
N ASP A 22 5.36 -26.52 28.58
CA ASP A 22 4.77 -25.30 28.03
C ASP A 22 3.25 -25.47 27.97
N ASN A 23 2.56 -24.96 28.99
CA ASN A 23 1.11 -24.98 29.11
C ASN A 23 0.47 -23.74 28.47
N THR A 24 1.21 -23.01 27.62
CA THR A 24 0.60 -21.89 26.91
C THR A 24 -0.45 -22.44 25.94
N PRO A 25 -1.72 -22.01 26.06
CA PRO A 25 -2.74 -22.45 25.12
C PRO A 25 -2.35 -21.97 23.73
N LEU A 26 -2.11 -22.92 22.83
CA LEU A 26 -1.83 -22.62 21.43
C LEU A 26 -3.04 -21.90 20.85
N GLN A 27 -2.88 -20.60 20.62
CA GLN A 27 -3.92 -19.80 20.00
C GLN A 27 -3.92 -20.09 18.50
N GLU A 28 -4.92 -20.82 18.03
CA GLU A 28 -5.15 -21.03 16.60
C GLU A 28 -5.56 -19.70 15.97
N ILE A 29 -4.61 -19.03 15.32
CA ILE A 29 -4.86 -17.81 14.56
C ILE A 29 -5.25 -18.26 13.15
N THR A 30 -6.51 -18.10 12.78
CA THR A 30 -6.87 -18.15 11.36
C THR A 30 -6.22 -16.95 10.68
N PRO A 31 -5.39 -17.14 9.64
CA PRO A 31 -4.83 -16.02 8.90
C PRO A 31 -6.00 -15.15 8.44
N ILE A 32 -5.94 -13.84 8.76
CA ILE A 32 -6.86 -12.88 8.17
C ILE A 32 -6.61 -12.97 6.68
N GLN A 33 -7.50 -13.66 5.95
CA GLN A 33 -7.51 -13.67 4.50
C GLN A 33 -7.37 -12.22 4.08
N ASP A 34 -6.29 -11.93 3.35
CA ASP A 34 -6.00 -10.60 2.86
C ASP A 34 -7.29 -9.99 2.34
N ARG A 35 -7.76 -8.92 2.98
CA ARG A 35 -8.81 -8.05 2.44
C ARG A 35 -8.32 -7.30 1.19
N SER A 36 -7.35 -7.85 0.47
CA SER A 36 -6.90 -7.40 -0.86
C SER A 36 -7.90 -7.78 -1.95
N LYS A 37 -8.90 -8.61 -1.64
CA LYS A 37 -10.13 -8.70 -2.42
C LYS A 37 -11.18 -7.79 -1.79
N SER A 38 -10.94 -6.48 -1.91
CA SER A 38 -12.04 -5.52 -1.98
C SER A 38 -13.11 -6.11 -2.91
N GLU A 39 -14.35 -6.10 -2.44
CA GLU A 39 -15.55 -6.49 -3.19
C GLU A 39 -15.42 -6.07 -4.67
N PRO A 40 -15.91 -6.87 -5.63
CA PRO A 40 -15.97 -6.43 -7.01
C PRO A 40 -17.00 -5.29 -7.04
N ASP A 41 -16.48 -4.08 -6.90
CA ASP A 41 -17.17 -2.83 -7.14
C ASP A 41 -17.91 -3.00 -8.47
N LYS A 42 -19.24 -2.90 -8.44
CA LYS A 42 -20.15 -3.13 -9.57
C LYS A 42 -20.08 -1.98 -10.59
N THR A 43 -18.88 -1.50 -10.88
CA THR A 43 -18.62 -0.60 -11.99
C THR A 43 -17.78 -1.38 -13.00
N PRO A 44 -18.14 -1.37 -14.30
CA PRO A 44 -17.31 -2.02 -15.30
C PRO A 44 -15.92 -1.39 -15.21
N LYS A 45 -14.95 -2.16 -14.71
CA LYS A 45 -13.56 -1.75 -14.68
C LYS A 45 -13.15 -1.62 -16.14
N VAL A 46 -13.24 -0.40 -16.65
CA VAL A 46 -12.71 -0.02 -17.95
C VAL A 46 -11.29 -0.56 -17.99
N ALA A 47 -10.96 -1.33 -19.02
CA ALA A 47 -9.65 -1.96 -19.13
C ALA A 47 -8.58 -0.86 -19.15
N GLU A 48 -7.95 -0.61 -18.00
CA GLU A 48 -6.92 0.42 -17.88
C GLU A 48 -5.65 -0.06 -18.57
N THR A 49 -5.29 0.58 -19.68
CA THR A 49 -4.03 0.31 -20.38
C THR A 49 -2.96 1.27 -19.86
N LYS A 50 -1.78 0.74 -19.51
CA LYS A 50 -0.63 1.56 -19.11
C LYS A 50 0.10 2.04 -20.36
N PHE A 51 0.28 3.35 -20.46
CA PHE A 51 1.01 4.00 -21.55
C PHE A 51 2.10 4.90 -20.97
N THR A 52 3.31 4.83 -21.53
CA THR A 52 4.46 5.64 -21.14
C THR A 52 4.82 6.53 -22.32
N VAL A 53 5.01 7.83 -22.06
CA VAL A 53 5.24 8.85 -23.10
C VAL A 53 6.49 9.63 -22.76
N HIS A 54 7.29 9.93 -23.79
CA HIS A 54 8.35 10.91 -23.69
C HIS A 54 7.82 12.26 -24.13
N ILE A 55 7.89 13.24 -23.24
CA ILE A 55 7.45 14.61 -23.50
C ILE A 55 8.57 15.61 -23.13
N PRO A 56 8.62 16.77 -23.81
CA PRO A 56 9.46 17.89 -23.42
C PRO A 56 9.24 18.28 -21.94
N THR A 57 10.32 18.66 -21.26
CA THR A 57 10.30 19.06 -19.85
C THR A 57 9.42 20.28 -19.61
N GLU A 58 9.46 21.26 -20.52
CA GLU A 58 8.64 22.47 -20.45
C GLU A 58 7.14 22.16 -20.44
N LEU A 59 6.70 21.19 -21.26
CA LEU A 59 5.30 20.76 -21.28
C LEU A 59 4.93 20.05 -19.98
N MET A 60 5.82 19.25 -19.41
CA MET A 60 5.56 18.61 -18.12
C MET A 60 5.40 19.64 -16.99
N ASP A 61 6.18 20.72 -17.00
CA ASP A 61 6.11 21.76 -15.98
C ASP A 61 4.82 22.58 -16.09
N THR A 62 4.40 22.93 -17.31
CA THR A 62 3.09 23.58 -17.51
C THR A 62 1.92 22.69 -17.07
N ILE A 63 1.98 21.38 -17.30
CA ILE A 63 0.98 20.41 -16.83
C ILE A 63 0.94 20.35 -15.30
N LYS A 64 2.11 20.36 -14.63
CA LYS A 64 2.18 20.39 -13.16
C LYS A 64 1.55 21.66 -12.60
N GLU A 65 1.87 22.83 -13.17
CA GLU A 65 1.28 24.11 -12.74
C GLU A 65 -0.24 24.11 -12.91
N LEU A 66 -0.74 23.60 -14.03
CA LEU A 66 -2.18 23.44 -14.27
C LEU A 66 -2.82 22.46 -13.29
N GLY A 67 -2.14 21.35 -12.98
CA GLY A 67 -2.56 20.38 -11.97
C GLY A 67 -2.69 21.00 -10.58
N PHE A 68 -1.72 21.84 -10.19
CA PHE A 68 -1.74 22.59 -8.95
C PHE A 68 -2.91 23.58 -8.90
N LYS A 69 -3.07 24.40 -9.94
CA LYS A 69 -4.16 25.40 -10.03
C LYS A 69 -5.55 24.75 -9.98
N LYS A 70 -5.73 23.62 -10.67
CA LYS A 70 -7.02 22.92 -10.76
C LYS A 70 -7.26 21.88 -9.65
N LYS A 71 -6.29 21.66 -8.74
CA LYS A 71 -6.32 20.57 -7.73
C LYS A 71 -6.61 19.18 -8.33
N LYS A 72 -6.14 18.94 -9.56
CA LYS A 72 -6.35 17.67 -10.28
C LYS A 72 -5.05 16.87 -10.33
N LYS A 73 -5.18 15.54 -10.36
CA LYS A 73 -4.05 14.64 -10.61
C LYS A 73 -3.58 14.81 -12.06
N ILE A 74 -2.27 14.73 -12.27
CA ILE A 74 -1.65 14.80 -13.61
C ILE A 74 -2.31 13.78 -14.56
N LYS A 75 -2.54 12.54 -14.11
CA LYS A 75 -3.22 11.50 -14.89
C LYS A 75 -4.60 11.95 -15.41
N ALA A 76 -5.40 12.62 -14.58
CA ALA A 76 -6.73 13.08 -14.98
C ALA A 76 -6.64 14.17 -16.06
N LEU A 77 -5.68 15.08 -15.95
CA LEU A 77 -5.42 16.09 -16.98
C LEU A 77 -4.99 15.47 -18.32
N PHE A 78 -4.16 14.42 -18.28
CA PHE A 78 -3.78 13.70 -19.49
C PHE A 78 -4.97 13.02 -20.17
N VAL A 79 -5.86 12.39 -19.39
CA VAL A 79 -7.07 11.76 -19.92
C VAL A 79 -7.99 12.82 -20.53
N GLU A 80 -8.27 13.91 -19.82
CA GLU A 80 -9.10 15.02 -20.32
C GLU A 80 -8.55 15.59 -21.63
N ALA A 81 -7.23 15.83 -21.71
CA ALA A 81 -6.61 16.34 -22.93
C ALA A 81 -6.70 15.35 -24.11
N LEU A 82 -6.55 14.05 -23.85
CA LEU A 82 -6.69 13.01 -24.87
C LEU A 82 -8.14 12.87 -25.35
N GLU A 83 -9.11 12.94 -24.44
CA GLU A 83 -10.54 12.94 -24.78
C GLU A 83 -10.89 14.16 -25.64
N GLU A 84 -10.48 15.36 -25.24
CA GLU A 84 -10.70 16.57 -26.04
C GLU A 84 -10.06 16.48 -27.43
N TYR A 85 -8.82 15.98 -27.51
CA TYR A 85 -8.11 15.83 -28.78
C TYR A 85 -8.82 14.83 -29.70
N THR A 86 -9.19 13.66 -29.18
CA THR A 86 -9.89 12.64 -29.96
C THR A 86 -11.28 13.07 -30.40
N GLN A 87 -12.02 13.81 -29.57
CA GLN A 87 -13.32 14.37 -29.95
C GLN A 87 -13.20 15.42 -31.06
N LYS A 88 -12.22 16.34 -30.95
CA LYS A 88 -11.98 17.37 -31.96
C LYS A 88 -11.63 16.77 -33.32
N HIS A 89 -10.85 15.71 -33.36
CA HIS A 89 -10.43 15.08 -34.61
C HIS A 89 -11.42 14.04 -35.16
N LYS A 90 -12.24 13.41 -34.32
CA LYS A 90 -13.32 12.50 -34.78
C LYS A 90 -14.48 13.20 -35.50
N LEU A 91 -14.70 14.50 -35.24
CA LEU A 91 -15.70 15.29 -35.95
C LEU A 91 -15.20 15.86 -37.29
N SER A 92 -13.94 15.62 -37.65
CA SER A 92 -13.32 16.18 -38.85
C SER A 92 -13.18 15.16 -40.00
N GLU A 93 -13.72 13.95 -39.84
CA GLU A 93 -13.93 12.93 -40.88
C GLU A 93 -15.42 12.80 -41.19
#